data_AF-A0A961T7C1-F1
#
_entry.id   AF-A0A961T7C1-F1
#
_cell.length_a   1.000
_cell.length_b   1.000
_cell.length_c   1.000
_cell.angle_alpha   90.00
_cell.angle_beta   90.00
_cell.angle_gamma   90.00
#
_symmetry.space_group_name_H-M   'P 1'
#
loop_
_entity.id
_entity.type
_entity.pdbx_description
1 polymer ?
#
loop_
_entity_poly.entity_id
_entity_poly.type
_entity_poly.pdbx_seq_one_letter_code
_entity_poly.pdbx_strand_id
1 'polypeptide(L)'
;MKTATGTAILMVALAAPAGANAAEPDKILETYSDIALAGYEDSLTTAKALDAAIDALVAAPSEETLSAARTAWLAARAPYQQTEAFRFGNAIVDEWEGRVNAWPLDEGLIDYVDASYGTESDANAFYTVNVIANAQVSVGGETVDASTITPDVIQSLQEIGGIEANVATGYHAIEFLLWGQDLNGTKPGAGSRPASDFDTASCTNGNCDRRVQYLTAASDLLIADLEEMVANWQTDGEARATLVDGDASAGLTAILTGLGSLSYGELAGERMKLGLLLHDPEEEHDCFSDNTHNSHFYDVKGISNVYHGSYERIDG
;
A
#
# COMPACT_ATOMS: atom_id res chain seq x y z
N MET A 1 60.00 -12.12 -66.61
CA MET A 1 59.46 -13.49 -66.45
C MET A 1 60.15 -14.11 -65.25
N LYS A 2 59.52 -14.52 -64.15
CA LYS A 2 58.12 -14.74 -63.78
C LYS A 2 57.96 -14.39 -62.29
N THR A 3 56.92 -13.64 -61.96
CA THR A 3 56.43 -13.41 -60.60
C THR A 3 55.67 -14.65 -60.13
N ALA A 4 55.93 -15.11 -58.89
CA ALA A 4 55.17 -16.17 -58.24
C ALA A 4 54.32 -15.54 -57.12
N THR A 5 53.02 -15.48 -57.36
CA THR A 5 51.99 -15.00 -56.45
C THR A 5 51.61 -16.11 -55.48
N GLY A 6 51.88 -15.93 -54.19
CA GLY A 6 51.42 -16.82 -53.13
C GLY A 6 50.04 -16.38 -52.63
N THR A 7 49.03 -17.22 -52.86
CA THR A 7 47.63 -16.99 -52.47
C THR A 7 47.49 -17.10 -50.94
N ALA A 8 47.06 -16.03 -50.28
CA ALA A 8 46.63 -16.06 -48.89
C ALA A 8 45.22 -16.64 -48.81
N ILE A 9 45.05 -17.76 -48.09
CA ILE A 9 43.74 -18.32 -47.76
C ILE A 9 43.22 -17.54 -46.55
N LEU A 10 42.22 -16.69 -46.79
CA LEU A 10 41.48 -16.00 -45.75
C LEU A 10 40.47 -16.99 -45.15
N MET A 11 40.74 -17.54 -43.98
CA MET A 11 39.72 -18.24 -43.20
C MET A 11 38.76 -17.21 -42.62
N VAL A 12 37.59 -17.09 -43.24
CA VAL A 12 36.44 -16.40 -42.64
C VAL A 12 35.88 -17.33 -41.57
N ALA A 13 36.18 -17.06 -40.31
CA ALA A 13 35.45 -17.66 -39.20
C ALA A 13 34.02 -17.11 -39.23
N LEU A 14 33.06 -17.93 -39.66
CA LEU A 14 31.65 -17.63 -39.44
C LEU A 14 31.42 -17.66 -37.92
N ALA A 15 31.39 -16.50 -37.28
CA ALA A 15 30.75 -16.35 -36.00
C ALA A 15 29.25 -16.61 -36.22
N ALA A 16 28.79 -17.80 -35.86
CA ALA A 16 27.36 -18.05 -35.75
C ALA A 16 26.80 -17.02 -34.76
N PRO A 17 25.69 -16.33 -35.08
CA PRO A 17 25.03 -15.50 -34.07
C PRO A 17 24.70 -16.41 -32.89
N ALA A 18 25.17 -16.05 -31.70
CA ALA A 18 24.68 -16.67 -30.48
C ALA A 18 23.17 -16.44 -30.49
N GLY A 19 22.40 -17.50 -30.75
CA GLY A 19 20.95 -17.43 -30.65
C GLY A 19 20.63 -17.01 -29.23
N ALA A 20 19.93 -15.88 -29.07
CA ALA A 20 19.27 -15.60 -27.80
C ALA A 20 18.31 -16.77 -27.56
N ASN A 21 18.61 -17.61 -26.57
CA ASN A 21 17.66 -18.62 -26.12
C ASN A 21 16.41 -17.88 -25.65
N ALA A 22 15.23 -18.38 -26.02
CA ALA A 22 13.99 -17.89 -25.44
C ALA A 22 14.08 -18.01 -23.92
N ALA A 23 13.58 -17.01 -23.19
CA ALA A 23 13.52 -17.09 -21.73
C ALA A 23 12.74 -18.34 -21.33
N GLU A 24 13.29 -19.12 -20.41
CA GLU A 24 12.61 -20.29 -19.85
C GLU A 24 11.47 -19.79 -18.95
N PRO A 25 10.21 -20.20 -19.18
CA PRO A 25 9.07 -19.75 -18.39
C PRO A 25 9.29 -19.84 -16.88
N ASP A 26 9.83 -20.98 -16.42
CA ASP A 26 10.10 -21.20 -14.98
C ASP A 26 11.08 -20.17 -14.42
N LYS A 27 12.07 -19.71 -15.20
CA LYS A 27 13.00 -18.66 -14.78
C LYS A 27 12.36 -17.28 -14.69
N ILE A 28 11.34 -17.02 -15.50
CA ILE A 28 10.54 -15.79 -15.38
C ILE A 28 9.73 -15.84 -14.08
N LEU A 29 9.10 -16.98 -13.76
CA LEU A 29 8.31 -17.15 -12.55
C LEU A 29 9.17 -17.08 -11.28
N GLU A 30 10.37 -17.67 -11.31
CA GLU A 30 11.36 -17.52 -10.24
C GLU A 30 11.72 -16.04 -10.04
N THR A 31 12.10 -15.33 -11.11
CA THR A 31 12.49 -13.91 -11.04
C THR A 31 11.34 -13.03 -10.54
N TYR A 32 10.11 -13.25 -11.04
CA TYR A 32 8.91 -12.57 -10.60
C TYR A 32 8.68 -12.75 -9.09
N SER A 33 8.81 -13.99 -8.61
CA SER A 33 8.64 -14.32 -7.18
C SER A 33 9.73 -13.73 -6.30
N ASP A 34 10.98 -13.67 -6.78
CA ASP A 34 12.08 -13.05 -6.07
C ASP A 34 11.89 -11.53 -5.96
N ILE A 35 11.35 -10.89 -7.00
CA ILE A 35 11.00 -9.46 -6.95
C ILE A 35 9.83 -9.22 -5.98
N ALA A 36 8.80 -10.06 -6.01
CA ALA A 36 7.66 -9.96 -5.08
C ALA A 36 8.15 -10.01 -3.63
N LEU A 37 8.96 -11.02 -3.30
CA LEU A 37 9.55 -11.18 -1.98
C LEU A 37 10.38 -9.93 -1.60
N ALA A 38 11.25 -9.46 -2.49
CA ALA A 38 12.07 -8.29 -2.23
C ALA A 38 11.23 -7.03 -1.98
N GLY A 39 10.16 -6.83 -2.75
CA GLY A 39 9.23 -5.72 -2.56
C GLY A 39 8.54 -5.76 -1.19
N TYR A 40 7.97 -6.91 -0.81
CA TYR A 40 7.31 -7.05 0.49
C TYR A 40 8.28 -6.97 1.68
N GLU A 41 9.51 -7.46 1.54
CA GLU A 41 10.56 -7.29 2.55
C GLU A 41 10.93 -5.81 2.76
N ASP A 42 11.03 -5.04 1.68
CA ASP A 42 11.32 -3.61 1.74
C ASP A 42 10.11 -2.83 2.31
N SER A 43 8.88 -3.22 1.97
CA SER A 43 7.65 -2.72 2.59
C SER A 43 7.63 -2.98 4.10
N LEU A 44 7.93 -4.21 4.53
CA LEU A 44 8.00 -4.57 5.94
C LEU A 44 9.09 -3.78 6.68
N THR A 45 10.26 -3.64 6.05
CA THR A 45 11.40 -2.91 6.64
C THR A 45 11.04 -1.45 6.88
N THR A 46 10.40 -0.82 5.89
CA THR A 46 9.99 0.58 6.00
C THR A 46 8.77 0.79 6.90
N ALA A 47 7.84 -0.17 6.97
CA ALA A 47 6.76 -0.16 7.96
C ALA A 47 7.28 -0.25 9.40
N LYS A 48 8.31 -1.07 9.67
CA LYS A 48 8.99 -1.10 10.97
C LYS A 48 9.68 0.22 11.32
N ALA A 49 10.17 0.95 10.31
CA ALA A 49 10.71 2.29 10.53
C ALA A 49 9.62 3.34 10.81
N LEU A 50 8.46 3.22 10.16
CA LEU A 50 7.26 4.01 10.46
C LEU A 50 6.80 3.77 11.90
N ASP A 51 6.69 2.52 12.32
CA ASP A 51 6.32 2.13 13.67
C ASP A 51 7.24 2.77 14.73
N ALA A 52 8.55 2.68 14.54
CA ALA A 52 9.51 3.34 15.42
C ALA A 52 9.36 4.87 15.45
N ALA A 53 8.95 5.50 14.35
CA ALA A 53 8.67 6.93 14.30
C ALA A 53 7.35 7.30 15.00
N ILE A 54 6.34 6.43 14.91
CA ILE A 54 5.09 6.52 15.68
C ILE A 54 5.38 6.41 17.17
N ASP A 55 6.18 5.43 17.60
CA ASP A 55 6.62 5.29 18.99
C ASP A 55 7.30 6.57 19.51
N ALA A 56 8.17 7.18 18.69
CA ALA A 56 8.81 8.44 19.04
C ALA A 56 7.81 9.60 19.16
N LEU A 57 6.82 9.68 18.27
CA LEU A 57 5.72 10.64 18.35
C LEU A 57 4.89 10.47 19.62
N VAL A 58 4.52 9.23 19.96
CA VAL A 58 3.75 8.91 21.16
C VAL A 58 4.54 9.25 22.43
N ALA A 59 5.83 8.95 22.46
CA ALA A 59 6.68 9.18 23.62
C ALA A 59 7.00 10.67 23.85
N ALA A 60 7.13 11.47 22.78
CA ALA A 60 7.46 12.89 22.85
C ALA A 60 6.70 13.73 21.80
N PRO A 61 5.37 13.93 21.97
CA PRO A 61 4.54 14.63 21.00
C PRO A 61 5.05 16.05 20.70
N SER A 62 5.43 16.28 19.44
CA SER A 62 5.91 17.56 18.95
C SER A 62 5.76 17.63 17.43
N GLU A 63 5.84 18.84 16.86
CA GLU A 63 5.84 19.01 15.40
C GLU A 63 7.03 18.29 14.74
N GLU A 64 8.16 18.18 15.44
CA GLU A 64 9.34 17.45 14.96
C GLU A 64 9.07 15.95 14.84
N THR A 65 8.52 15.32 15.88
CA THR A 65 8.22 13.88 15.87
C THR A 65 7.04 13.55 14.97
N LEU A 66 6.04 14.43 14.85
CA LEU A 66 4.93 14.26 13.90
C LEU A 66 5.44 14.33 12.45
N SER A 67 6.30 15.31 12.15
CA SER A 67 6.95 15.40 10.84
C SER A 67 7.80 14.17 10.54
N ALA A 68 8.48 13.60 11.54
CA ALA A 68 9.25 12.37 11.39
C ALA A 68 8.35 11.16 11.07
N ALA A 69 7.24 10.99 11.78
CA ALA A 69 6.26 9.93 11.52
C ALA A 69 5.65 10.06 10.11
N ARG A 70 5.26 11.28 9.70
CA ARG A 70 4.78 11.56 8.33
C ARG A 70 5.82 11.22 7.26
N THR A 71 7.09 11.59 7.49
CA THR A 71 8.17 11.26 6.56
C THR A 71 8.39 9.74 6.47
N ALA A 72 8.33 9.04 7.59
CA ALA A 72 8.45 7.59 7.62
C ALA A 72 7.26 6.90 6.94
N TRP A 73 6.05 7.45 7.04
CA TRP A 73 4.86 6.94 6.33
C TRP A 73 5.04 7.04 4.82
N LEU A 74 5.47 8.21 4.32
CA LEU A 74 5.76 8.41 2.89
C LEU A 74 6.85 7.44 2.39
N ALA A 75 7.89 7.19 3.21
CA ALA A 75 8.93 6.23 2.88
C ALA A 75 8.41 4.78 2.88
N ALA A 76 7.50 4.43 3.79
CA ALA A 76 6.86 3.11 3.85
C ALA A 76 5.87 2.86 2.72
N ARG A 77 5.26 3.93 2.20
CA ARG A 77 4.31 3.88 1.08
C ARG A 77 4.98 3.46 -0.23
N ALA A 78 6.20 3.94 -0.48
CA ALA A 78 6.90 3.79 -1.75
C ALA A 78 7.22 2.33 -2.18
N PRO A 79 7.81 1.46 -1.33
CA PRO A 79 8.03 0.07 -1.70
C PRO A 79 6.71 -0.69 -1.80
N TYR A 80 5.74 -0.43 -0.90
CA TYR A 80 4.43 -1.09 -0.93
C TYR A 80 3.66 -0.81 -2.22
N GLN A 81 3.61 0.44 -2.68
CA GLN A 81 2.93 0.79 -3.93
C GLN A 81 3.51 0.05 -5.14
N GLN A 82 4.81 -0.23 -5.16
CA GLN A 82 5.41 -1.06 -6.21
C GLN A 82 4.96 -2.53 -6.16
N THR A 83 4.47 -3.02 -5.00
CA THR A 83 3.96 -4.39 -4.85
C THR A 83 2.54 -4.59 -5.35
N GLU A 84 1.79 -3.52 -5.66
CA GLU A 84 0.45 -3.68 -6.25
C GLU A 84 0.52 -4.41 -7.60
N ALA A 85 1.67 -4.42 -8.28
CA ALA A 85 1.92 -5.20 -9.50
C ALA A 85 1.82 -6.73 -9.32
N PHE A 86 1.71 -7.21 -8.08
CA PHE A 86 1.51 -8.63 -7.74
C PHE A 86 0.03 -9.00 -7.51
N ARG A 87 -0.88 -8.03 -7.61
CA ARG A 87 -2.34 -8.23 -7.53
C ARG A 87 -2.95 -8.77 -8.84
N PHE A 88 -4.20 -9.21 -8.76
CA PHE A 88 -5.08 -9.67 -9.84
C PHE A 88 -4.62 -10.92 -10.59
N GLY A 89 -3.47 -11.47 -10.22
CA GLY A 89 -2.95 -12.76 -10.67
C GLY A 89 -2.71 -13.75 -9.52
N ASN A 90 -2.84 -13.31 -8.27
CA ASN A 90 -2.57 -14.12 -7.09
C ASN A 90 -3.64 -13.87 -6.02
N ALA A 91 -4.53 -14.84 -5.84
CA ALA A 91 -5.67 -14.71 -4.94
C ALA A 91 -5.28 -14.44 -3.48
N ILE A 92 -4.12 -14.94 -3.03
CA ILE A 92 -3.63 -14.69 -1.67
C ILE A 92 -3.28 -13.22 -1.47
N VAL A 93 -2.69 -12.59 -2.49
CA VAL A 93 -2.42 -11.14 -2.47
C VAL A 93 -3.72 -10.36 -2.49
N ASP A 94 -4.67 -10.74 -3.35
CA ASP A 94 -5.94 -10.04 -3.51
C ASP A 94 -6.84 -10.12 -2.27
N GLU A 95 -6.88 -11.27 -1.59
CA GLU A 95 -7.64 -11.46 -0.34
C GLU A 95 -6.99 -10.74 0.86
N TRP A 96 -5.68 -10.55 0.83
CA TRP A 96 -4.92 -9.87 1.87
C TRP A 96 -4.97 -8.35 1.74
N GLU A 97 -5.00 -7.81 0.53
CA GLU A 97 -4.76 -6.40 0.25
C GLU A 97 -5.75 -5.44 0.93
N GLY A 98 -7.01 -5.85 1.08
CA GLY A 98 -8.02 -5.04 1.76
C GLY A 98 -7.67 -4.70 3.21
N ARG A 99 -6.80 -5.49 3.86
CA ARG A 99 -6.33 -5.22 5.23
C ARG A 99 -5.24 -4.16 5.29
N VAL A 100 -4.59 -3.87 4.17
CA VAL A 100 -3.38 -3.02 4.12
C VAL A 100 -3.61 -1.73 3.33
N ASN A 101 -4.48 -1.73 2.32
CA ASN A 101 -4.55 -0.64 1.34
C ASN A 101 -5.97 -0.41 0.78
N ALA A 102 -7.00 -0.86 1.48
CA ALA A 102 -8.38 -0.56 1.10
C ALA A 102 -8.64 0.96 1.05
N TRP A 103 -9.44 1.37 0.09
CA TRP A 103 -9.88 2.74 -0.18
C TRP A 103 -11.22 2.68 -0.94
N PRO A 104 -12.18 3.62 -0.78
CA PRO A 104 -12.14 4.86 0.02
C PRO A 104 -12.25 4.65 1.53
N LEU A 105 -11.88 5.67 2.32
CA LEU A 105 -11.95 5.64 3.79
C LEU A 105 -12.93 6.69 4.31
N ASP A 106 -14.00 6.26 4.99
CA ASP A 106 -14.90 7.16 5.72
C ASP A 106 -14.24 7.65 7.02
N GLU A 107 -13.60 8.81 6.96
CA GLU A 107 -12.84 9.44 8.05
C GLU A 107 -13.59 9.50 9.39
N GLY A 108 -14.90 9.78 9.30
CA GLY A 108 -15.78 9.93 10.44
C GLY A 108 -16.06 8.63 11.18
N LEU A 109 -15.69 7.46 10.64
CA LEU A 109 -15.64 6.21 11.38
C LEU A 109 -14.55 6.27 12.47
N ILE A 110 -13.35 6.76 12.11
CA ILE A 110 -12.15 6.66 12.95
C ILE A 110 -12.09 7.79 13.98
N ASP A 111 -12.10 9.05 13.54
CA ASP A 111 -11.87 10.22 14.41
C ASP A 111 -12.81 11.39 14.06
N TYR A 112 -12.56 12.55 14.66
CA TYR A 112 -13.27 13.77 14.34
C TYR A 112 -12.99 14.22 12.90
N VAL A 113 -14.00 14.85 12.31
CA VAL A 113 -14.01 15.47 10.98
C VAL A 113 -14.55 16.89 11.08
N ASP A 114 -14.30 17.74 10.08
CA ASP A 114 -14.85 19.08 10.02
C ASP A 114 -16.39 19.04 9.89
N ALA A 115 -17.05 20.10 10.35
CA ALA A 115 -18.51 20.20 10.27
C ALA A 115 -19.04 20.16 8.82
N SER A 116 -18.20 20.47 7.83
CA SER A 116 -18.54 20.38 6.40
C SER A 116 -18.62 18.95 5.86
N TYR A 117 -18.05 17.96 6.55
CA TYR A 117 -18.10 16.54 6.14
C TYR A 117 -19.54 16.03 6.06
N GLY A 118 -20.38 16.48 6.99
CA GLY A 118 -21.75 15.99 7.14
C GLY A 118 -21.96 15.34 8.50
N THR A 119 -23.19 14.89 8.75
CA THR A 119 -23.55 14.30 10.06
C THR A 119 -24.17 12.91 9.93
N GLU A 120 -24.64 12.53 8.75
CA GLU A 120 -25.29 11.25 8.47
C GLU A 120 -25.10 10.86 7.00
N SER A 121 -25.21 9.58 6.71
CA SER A 121 -25.22 9.01 5.35
C SER A 121 -26.36 8.01 5.24
N ASP A 122 -27.15 8.10 4.18
CA ASP A 122 -28.21 7.13 3.86
C ASP A 122 -27.62 5.74 3.53
N ALA A 123 -26.35 5.69 3.10
CA ALA A 123 -25.65 4.47 2.70
C ALA A 123 -24.77 3.90 3.82
N ASN A 124 -24.26 4.74 4.73
CA ASN A 124 -23.37 4.30 5.79
C ASN A 124 -23.88 4.74 7.17
N ALA A 125 -24.36 3.77 7.96
CA ALA A 125 -24.80 4.01 9.32
C ALA A 125 -23.64 4.41 10.27
N PHE A 126 -22.39 4.07 9.91
CA PHE A 126 -21.19 4.33 10.70
C PHE A 126 -20.47 5.64 10.35
N TYR A 127 -21.01 6.41 9.39
CA TYR A 127 -20.37 7.56 8.73
C TYR A 127 -19.71 8.59 9.65
N THR A 128 -20.26 8.84 10.85
CA THR A 128 -19.74 9.83 11.82
C THR A 128 -19.61 9.27 13.24
N VAL A 129 -19.42 7.94 13.34
CA VAL A 129 -19.36 7.24 14.62
C VAL A 129 -18.22 7.71 15.52
N ASN A 130 -17.06 8.01 14.95
CA ASN A 130 -15.85 8.41 15.67
C ASN A 130 -15.51 7.46 16.81
N VAL A 131 -14.96 6.30 16.47
CA VAL A 131 -14.56 5.24 17.41
C VAL A 131 -13.58 5.79 18.46
N ILE A 132 -12.69 6.74 18.08
CA ILE A 132 -11.77 7.39 19.02
C ILE A 132 -12.53 8.16 20.11
N ALA A 133 -13.68 8.76 19.83
CA ALA A 133 -14.48 9.47 20.83
C ALA A 133 -15.45 8.57 21.62
N ASN A 134 -15.74 7.36 21.13
CA ASN A 134 -16.81 6.52 21.66
C ASN A 134 -16.29 5.16 22.13
N ALA A 135 -16.27 4.94 23.45
CA ALA A 135 -15.87 3.67 24.06
C ALA A 135 -16.81 2.49 23.75
N GLN A 136 -18.02 2.78 23.29
CA GLN A 136 -18.96 1.78 22.81
C GLN A 136 -19.69 2.34 21.59
N VAL A 137 -19.61 1.62 20.48
CA VAL A 137 -20.33 1.92 19.26
C VAL A 137 -21.50 0.96 19.17
N SER A 138 -22.70 1.47 18.89
CA SER A 138 -23.89 0.64 18.68
C SER A 138 -24.70 1.20 17.51
N VAL A 139 -24.44 0.64 16.32
CA VAL A 139 -24.90 1.14 15.03
C VAL A 139 -25.25 -0.06 14.14
N GLY A 140 -26.29 0.05 13.33
CA GLY A 140 -26.66 -1.02 12.40
C GLY A 140 -27.11 -2.35 13.04
N GLY A 141 -27.35 -2.37 14.36
CA GLY A 141 -27.62 -3.60 15.11
C GLY A 141 -26.35 -4.32 15.59
N GLU A 142 -25.19 -3.77 15.30
CA GLU A 142 -23.89 -4.23 15.79
C GLU A 142 -23.47 -3.42 17.01
N THR A 143 -22.76 -4.06 17.94
CA THR A 143 -22.18 -3.41 19.11
C THR A 143 -20.69 -3.72 19.15
N VAL A 144 -19.88 -2.68 19.09
CA VAL A 144 -18.42 -2.77 19.24
C VAL A 144 -18.03 -2.14 20.58
N ASP A 145 -17.33 -2.92 21.40
CA ASP A 145 -16.66 -2.41 22.60
C ASP A 145 -15.28 -1.88 22.19
N ALA A 146 -15.17 -0.56 22.13
CA ALA A 146 -13.94 0.14 21.81
C ALA A 146 -13.36 0.80 23.07
N SER A 147 -13.68 0.33 24.28
CA SER A 147 -13.20 0.94 25.54
C SER A 147 -11.67 0.95 25.64
N THR A 148 -11.02 -0.06 25.05
CA THR A 148 -9.60 -0.05 24.69
C THR A 148 -9.48 -0.35 23.20
N ILE A 149 -8.76 0.48 22.45
CA ILE A 149 -8.59 0.27 21.01
C ILE A 149 -7.37 -0.64 20.82
N THR A 150 -7.62 -1.87 20.38
CA THR A 150 -6.61 -2.90 20.11
C THR A 150 -6.62 -3.28 18.63
N PRO A 151 -5.61 -4.02 18.14
CA PRO A 151 -5.63 -4.61 16.80
C PRO A 151 -6.92 -5.38 16.48
N ASP A 152 -7.45 -6.14 17.44
CA ASP A 152 -8.71 -6.90 17.25
C ASP A 152 -9.93 -5.98 17.09
N VAL A 153 -9.97 -4.87 17.84
CA VAL A 153 -11.05 -3.87 17.71
C VAL A 153 -10.99 -3.22 16.34
N ILE A 154 -9.81 -2.80 15.88
CA ILE A 154 -9.62 -2.20 14.56
C ILE A 154 -10.02 -3.17 13.44
N GLN A 155 -9.59 -4.43 13.50
CA GLN A 155 -10.00 -5.44 12.52
C GLN A 155 -11.52 -5.66 12.51
N SER A 156 -12.19 -5.60 13.67
CA SER A 156 -13.65 -5.74 13.73
C SER A 156 -14.41 -4.57 13.09
N LEU A 157 -13.75 -3.43 12.88
CA LEU A 157 -14.31 -2.24 12.25
C LEU A 157 -14.08 -2.21 10.73
N GLN A 158 -13.09 -2.97 10.22
CA GLN A 158 -12.81 -3.04 8.80
C GLN A 158 -14.04 -3.56 8.04
N GLU A 159 -14.54 -2.74 7.13
CA GLU A 159 -15.73 -2.99 6.30
C GLU A 159 -17.00 -3.32 7.10
N ILE A 160 -17.08 -2.84 8.35
CA ILE A 160 -18.19 -3.11 9.26
C ILE A 160 -19.54 -2.75 8.63
N GLY A 161 -20.56 -3.60 8.84
CA GLY A 161 -21.85 -3.47 8.16
C GLY A 161 -21.83 -3.84 6.66
N GLY A 162 -20.73 -4.40 6.14
CA GLY A 162 -20.56 -4.74 4.73
C GLY A 162 -20.39 -3.51 3.84
N ILE A 163 -19.77 -2.46 4.37
CA ILE A 163 -19.59 -1.17 3.71
C ILE A 163 -18.11 -0.99 3.42
N GLU A 164 -17.73 -1.00 2.14
CA GLU A 164 -16.33 -0.92 1.68
C GLU A 164 -15.62 0.33 2.21
N ALA A 165 -16.33 1.46 2.32
CA ALA A 165 -15.77 2.71 2.82
C ALA A 165 -15.42 2.69 4.32
N ASN A 166 -15.87 1.69 5.10
CA ASN A 166 -15.50 1.55 6.50
C ASN A 166 -14.08 0.96 6.66
N VAL A 167 -13.10 1.60 6.02
CA VAL A 167 -11.69 1.25 6.15
C VAL A 167 -11.17 1.71 7.51
N ALA A 168 -10.70 0.76 8.31
CA ALA A 168 -10.28 0.98 9.69
C ALA A 168 -8.78 0.70 9.91
N THR A 169 -8.14 -0.03 9.00
CA THR A 169 -6.73 -0.48 9.12
C THR A 169 -5.88 -0.06 7.91
N GLY A 170 -4.61 -0.43 7.93
CA GLY A 170 -3.70 -0.27 6.80
C GLY A 170 -3.09 1.14 6.68
N TYR A 171 -2.46 1.39 5.53
CA TYR A 171 -1.74 2.64 5.26
C TYR A 171 -2.63 3.87 5.42
N HIS A 172 -3.85 3.81 4.90
CA HIS A 172 -4.77 4.95 4.87
C HIS A 172 -5.35 5.31 6.24
N ALA A 173 -5.57 4.32 7.12
CA ALA A 173 -5.96 4.62 8.50
C ALA A 173 -4.83 5.33 9.26
N ILE A 174 -3.59 4.88 9.10
CA ILE A 174 -2.41 5.55 9.67
C ILE A 174 -2.23 6.94 9.06
N GLU A 175 -2.44 7.08 7.76
CA GLU A 175 -2.37 8.36 7.05
C GLU A 175 -3.37 9.38 7.60
N PHE A 176 -4.65 9.00 7.68
CA PHE A 176 -5.69 9.84 8.26
C PHE A 176 -5.38 10.23 9.71
N LEU A 177 -4.81 9.31 10.49
CA LEU A 177 -4.40 9.63 11.86
C LEU A 177 -3.24 10.62 11.89
N LEU A 178 -2.27 10.56 10.96
CA LEU A 178 -1.11 11.44 10.95
C LEU A 178 -1.40 12.82 10.33
N TRP A 179 -2.28 12.91 9.33
CA TRP A 179 -2.61 14.17 8.64
C TRP A 179 -3.97 14.76 9.04
N GLY A 180 -4.92 13.92 9.48
CA GLY A 180 -6.32 14.31 9.64
C GLY A 180 -7.00 14.53 8.28
N GLN A 181 -8.23 15.02 8.33
CA GLN A 181 -8.98 15.42 7.14
C GLN A 181 -8.18 16.42 6.30
N ASP A 182 -8.17 16.22 4.98
CA ASP A 182 -7.74 17.27 4.06
C ASP A 182 -8.90 18.20 3.70
N LEU A 183 -8.74 19.48 4.03
CA LEU A 183 -9.74 20.53 3.81
C LEU A 183 -9.38 21.45 2.63
N ASN A 184 -8.35 21.10 1.86
CA ASN A 184 -7.93 21.90 0.70
C ASN A 184 -8.78 21.62 -0.55
N GLY A 185 -9.59 20.55 -0.54
CA GLY A 185 -10.37 20.13 -1.70
C GLY A 185 -9.45 19.83 -2.87
N THR A 186 -9.74 20.35 -4.06
CA THR A 186 -8.86 20.17 -5.24
C THR A 186 -7.68 21.15 -5.32
N LYS A 187 -7.37 21.86 -4.24
CA LYS A 187 -6.24 22.81 -4.19
C LYS A 187 -5.04 22.15 -3.52
N PRO A 188 -3.82 22.63 -3.78
CA PRO A 188 -2.63 22.11 -3.11
C PRO A 188 -2.71 22.25 -1.60
N GLY A 189 -2.26 21.22 -0.88
CA GLY A 189 -2.21 21.18 0.57
C GLY A 189 -2.64 19.81 1.09
N ALA A 190 -2.03 19.39 2.20
CA ALA A 190 -2.37 18.16 2.90
C ALA A 190 -3.15 18.47 4.19
N GLY A 191 -3.66 17.43 4.84
CA GLY A 191 -4.23 17.50 6.17
C GLY A 191 -3.27 18.16 7.19
N SER A 192 -3.85 18.88 8.14
CA SER A 192 -3.11 19.76 9.06
C SER A 192 -3.26 19.39 10.53
N ARG A 193 -3.46 18.10 10.84
CA ARG A 193 -3.57 17.62 12.22
C ARG A 193 -2.36 18.09 13.05
N PRO A 194 -2.58 18.68 14.24
CA PRO A 194 -1.50 19.18 15.08
C PRO A 194 -0.87 18.07 15.92
N ALA A 195 0.40 18.22 16.31
CA ALA A 195 1.06 17.25 17.19
C ALA A 195 0.40 17.13 18.59
N SER A 196 -0.31 18.17 19.03
CA SER A 196 -1.05 18.16 20.29
C SER A 196 -2.22 17.16 20.32
N ASP A 197 -2.58 16.54 19.20
CA ASP A 197 -3.53 15.43 19.15
C ASP A 197 -2.96 14.10 19.66
N PHE A 198 -1.65 14.04 19.86
CA PHE A 198 -0.96 12.90 20.46
C PHE A 198 -0.42 13.23 21.86
N ASP A 199 -0.54 14.49 22.30
CA ASP A 199 -0.16 14.92 23.64
C ASP A 199 -1.25 14.57 24.66
N THR A 200 -1.05 13.46 25.39
CA THR A 200 -1.98 13.03 26.45
C THR A 200 -1.99 13.96 27.67
N ALA A 201 -0.97 14.80 27.85
CA ALA A 201 -0.90 15.78 28.94
C ALA A 201 -1.50 17.15 28.55
N SER A 202 -1.41 17.53 27.28
CA SER A 202 -1.85 18.84 26.75
C SER A 202 -2.81 18.72 25.55
N CYS A 203 -3.68 17.71 25.58
CA CYS A 203 -4.57 17.35 24.49
C CYS A 203 -5.49 18.50 24.04
N THR A 204 -5.46 18.85 22.74
CA THR A 204 -6.25 19.97 22.18
C THR A 204 -7.61 19.57 21.63
N ASN A 205 -7.77 18.35 21.12
CA ASN A 205 -8.99 17.86 20.46
C ASN A 205 -9.67 16.69 21.19
N GLY A 206 -9.34 16.48 22.46
CA GLY A 206 -9.85 15.36 23.25
C GLY A 206 -9.35 13.99 22.76
N ASN A 207 -9.57 12.96 23.59
CA ASN A 207 -9.31 11.55 23.27
C ASN A 207 -7.90 11.23 22.75
N CYS A 208 -6.89 12.05 23.09
CA CYS A 208 -5.51 11.86 22.60
C CYS A 208 -4.92 10.51 23.03
N ASP A 209 -5.28 10.03 24.22
CA ASP A 209 -4.92 8.70 24.70
C ASP A 209 -5.48 7.59 23.80
N ARG A 210 -6.73 7.72 23.36
CA ARG A 210 -7.39 6.76 22.47
C ARG A 210 -6.88 6.86 21.03
N ARG A 211 -6.55 8.07 20.56
CA ARG A 211 -5.91 8.28 19.26
C ARG A 211 -4.52 7.67 19.20
N VAL A 212 -3.74 7.78 20.29
CA VAL A 212 -2.47 7.06 20.45
C VAL A 212 -2.69 5.54 20.40
N GLN A 213 -3.69 5.01 21.12
CA GLN A 213 -4.02 3.58 21.06
C GLN A 213 -4.35 3.13 19.63
N TYR A 214 -5.18 3.90 18.90
CA TYR A 214 -5.52 3.58 17.52
C TYR A 214 -4.28 3.59 16.62
N LEU A 215 -3.50 4.68 16.63
CA LEU A 215 -2.33 4.83 15.77
C LEU A 215 -1.31 3.70 16.00
N THR A 216 -1.02 3.37 17.25
CA THR A 216 -0.13 2.24 17.58
C THR A 216 -0.71 0.91 17.13
N ALA A 217 -1.99 0.64 17.42
CA ALA A 217 -2.62 -0.62 17.03
C ALA A 217 -2.74 -0.81 15.50
N ALA A 218 -2.96 0.27 14.74
CA ALA A 218 -2.96 0.25 13.28
C ALA A 218 -1.54 -0.01 12.72
N SER A 219 -0.51 0.55 13.35
CA SER A 219 0.90 0.28 13.00
C SER A 219 1.28 -1.18 13.24
N ASP A 220 0.88 -1.73 14.40
CA ASP A 220 1.07 -3.15 14.75
C ASP A 220 0.42 -4.08 13.71
N LEU A 221 -0.82 -3.77 13.29
CA LEU A 221 -1.54 -4.52 12.26
C LEU A 221 -0.82 -4.48 10.92
N LEU A 222 -0.39 -3.29 10.47
CA LEU A 222 0.33 -3.14 9.21
C LEU A 222 1.60 -3.99 9.19
N ILE A 223 2.36 -4.02 10.29
CA ILE A 223 3.54 -4.90 10.42
C ILE A 223 3.13 -6.37 10.33
N ALA A 224 2.13 -6.79 11.10
CA ALA A 224 1.69 -8.18 11.13
C ALA A 224 1.23 -8.67 9.74
N ASP A 225 0.46 -7.84 9.03
CA ASP A 225 0.00 -8.12 7.67
C ASP A 225 1.17 -8.21 6.68
N LEU A 226 2.16 -7.33 6.77
CA LEU A 226 3.35 -7.38 5.91
C LEU A 226 4.26 -8.58 6.24
N GLU A 227 4.35 -8.99 7.52
CA GLU A 227 5.06 -10.21 7.91
C GLU A 227 4.41 -11.47 7.32
N GLU A 228 3.07 -11.53 7.32
CA GLU A 228 2.32 -12.59 6.64
C GLU A 228 2.64 -12.63 5.15
N MET A 229 2.61 -11.48 4.47
CA MET A 229 2.85 -11.44 3.03
C MET A 229 4.31 -11.78 2.67
N VAL A 230 5.28 -11.33 3.46
CA VAL A 230 6.67 -11.79 3.31
C VAL A 230 6.76 -13.31 3.44
N ALA A 231 6.10 -13.90 4.44
CA ALA A 231 6.10 -15.35 4.62
C ALA A 231 5.47 -16.11 3.43
N ASN A 232 4.40 -15.56 2.85
CA ASN A 232 3.75 -16.11 1.66
C ASN A 232 4.64 -16.13 0.40
N TRP A 233 5.63 -15.23 0.32
CA TRP A 233 6.55 -15.14 -0.82
C TRP A 233 7.93 -15.76 -0.58
N GLN A 234 8.20 -16.28 0.62
CA GLN A 234 9.38 -17.11 0.88
C GLN A 234 9.39 -18.37 -0.01
N THR A 235 10.53 -19.08 -0.06
CA THR A 235 10.70 -20.26 -0.93
C THR A 235 9.60 -21.30 -0.78
N ASP A 236 9.13 -21.56 0.44
CA ASP A 236 8.06 -22.52 0.75
C ASP A 236 6.69 -21.84 1.00
N GLY A 237 6.59 -20.54 0.70
CA GLY A 237 5.40 -19.73 0.91
C GLY A 237 4.30 -20.01 -0.12
N GLU A 238 3.04 -19.89 0.29
CA GLU A 238 1.90 -20.33 -0.52
C GLU A 238 1.72 -19.47 -1.79
N ALA A 239 1.85 -18.15 -1.68
CA ALA A 239 1.77 -17.24 -2.84
C ALA A 239 2.85 -17.54 -3.88
N ARG A 240 4.07 -17.89 -3.45
CA ARG A 240 5.14 -18.32 -4.36
C ARG A 240 4.86 -19.70 -4.97
N ALA A 241 4.50 -20.69 -4.14
CA ALA A 241 4.26 -22.06 -4.57
C ALA A 241 3.15 -22.15 -5.64
N THR A 242 2.06 -21.39 -5.49
CA THR A 242 0.97 -21.33 -6.46
C THR A 242 1.42 -20.94 -7.88
N LEU A 243 2.51 -20.17 -8.00
CA LEU A 243 3.08 -19.75 -9.28
C LEU A 243 4.13 -20.75 -9.79
N VAL A 244 5.07 -21.17 -8.95
CA VAL A 244 6.25 -21.94 -9.39
C VAL A 244 6.01 -23.45 -9.50
N ASP A 245 5.08 -24.00 -8.72
CA ASP A 245 4.76 -25.44 -8.75
C ASP A 245 3.63 -25.77 -9.74
N GLY A 246 3.00 -24.73 -10.30
CA GLY A 246 1.89 -24.83 -11.24
C GLY A 246 2.32 -25.05 -12.70
N ASP A 247 1.34 -24.92 -13.61
CA ASP A 247 1.63 -24.85 -15.04
C ASP A 247 2.26 -23.50 -15.38
N ALA A 248 3.46 -23.53 -15.98
CA ALA A 248 4.20 -22.30 -16.24
C ALA A 248 3.46 -21.33 -17.18
N SER A 249 2.61 -21.84 -18.08
CA SER A 249 1.78 -20.99 -18.94
C SER A 249 0.64 -20.31 -18.17
N ALA A 250 0.08 -20.97 -17.16
CA ALA A 250 -0.86 -20.36 -16.23
C ALA A 250 -0.18 -19.26 -15.39
N GLY A 251 1.04 -19.50 -14.88
CA GLY A 251 1.80 -18.49 -14.13
C GLY A 251 2.11 -17.24 -14.97
N LEU A 252 2.56 -17.41 -16.22
CA LEU A 252 2.76 -16.29 -17.15
C LEU A 252 1.46 -15.55 -17.46
N THR A 253 0.34 -16.29 -17.56
CA THR A 253 -0.99 -15.69 -17.74
C THR A 253 -1.37 -14.84 -16.54
N ALA A 254 -1.14 -15.33 -15.31
CA ALA A 254 -1.40 -14.60 -14.08
C ALA A 254 -0.61 -13.28 -14.01
N ILE A 255 0.70 -13.32 -14.33
CA ILE A 255 1.55 -12.12 -14.36
C ILE A 255 1.01 -11.08 -15.36
N LEU A 256 0.73 -11.50 -16.60
CA LEU A 256 0.25 -10.57 -17.64
C LEU A 256 -1.15 -10.04 -17.34
N THR A 257 -2.03 -10.85 -16.75
CA THR A 257 -3.33 -10.39 -16.24
C THR A 257 -3.13 -9.35 -15.13
N GLY A 258 -2.26 -9.61 -14.16
CA GLY A 258 -1.93 -8.68 -13.07
C GLY A 258 -1.49 -7.31 -13.58
N LEU A 259 -0.49 -7.29 -14.48
CA LEU A 259 -0.01 -6.06 -15.12
C LEU A 259 -1.12 -5.33 -15.89
N GLY A 260 -1.96 -6.06 -16.63
CA GLY A 260 -3.05 -5.50 -17.41
C GLY A 260 -4.15 -4.89 -16.52
N SER A 261 -4.56 -5.62 -15.48
CA SER A 261 -5.58 -5.20 -14.52
C SER A 261 -5.15 -3.97 -13.74
N LEU A 262 -3.94 -3.96 -13.17
CA LEU A 262 -3.44 -2.79 -12.44
C LEU A 262 -3.30 -1.58 -13.36
N SER A 263 -2.70 -1.74 -14.55
CA SER A 263 -2.43 -0.60 -15.42
C SER A 263 -3.69 0.03 -16.02
N TYR A 264 -4.60 -0.78 -16.58
CA TYR A 264 -5.78 -0.28 -17.29
C TYR A 264 -7.03 -0.21 -16.41
N GLY A 265 -7.29 -1.28 -15.65
CA GLY A 265 -8.47 -1.38 -14.78
C GLY A 265 -8.36 -0.39 -13.63
N GLU A 266 -7.43 -0.65 -12.71
CA GLU A 266 -7.37 0.11 -11.48
C GLU A 266 -6.75 1.50 -11.64
N LEU A 267 -5.50 1.58 -12.10
CA LEU A 267 -4.78 2.85 -12.11
C LEU A 267 -5.44 3.85 -13.08
N ALA A 268 -5.62 3.46 -14.35
CA ALA A 268 -6.18 4.37 -15.35
C ALA A 268 -7.71 4.50 -15.25
N GLY A 269 -8.42 3.41 -14.92
CA GLY A 269 -9.88 3.33 -14.99
C GLY A 269 -10.58 3.84 -13.74
N GLU A 270 -10.06 3.51 -12.57
CA GLU A 270 -10.62 3.88 -11.27
C GLU A 270 -9.83 5.07 -10.69
N ARG A 271 -8.59 4.87 -10.24
CA ARG A 271 -7.79 5.82 -9.44
C ARG A 271 -7.53 7.17 -10.13
N MET A 272 -7.23 7.17 -11.42
CA MET A 272 -6.97 8.43 -12.15
C MET A 272 -8.23 9.05 -12.76
N LYS A 273 -9.15 8.22 -13.26
CA LYS A 273 -10.28 8.71 -14.06
C LYS A 273 -11.45 9.13 -13.20
N LEU A 274 -11.77 8.42 -12.11
CA LEU A 274 -12.90 8.79 -11.27
C LEU A 274 -12.67 10.12 -10.58
N GLY A 275 -11.55 10.30 -9.88
CA GLY A 275 -11.19 11.59 -9.28
C GLY A 275 -11.20 12.76 -10.28
N LEU A 276 -10.71 12.53 -11.51
CA LEU A 276 -10.75 13.54 -12.57
C LEU A 276 -12.18 13.87 -13.04
N LEU A 277 -13.05 12.87 -13.19
CA LEU A 277 -14.41 13.06 -13.72
C LEU A 277 -15.39 13.58 -12.68
N LEU A 278 -15.25 13.12 -11.43
CA LEU A 278 -16.12 13.49 -10.31
C LEU A 278 -15.67 14.79 -9.65
N HIS A 279 -14.41 15.20 -9.85
CA HIS A 279 -13.78 16.31 -9.15
C HIS A 279 -13.82 16.11 -7.62
N ASP A 280 -13.69 14.86 -7.21
CA ASP A 280 -13.81 14.43 -5.83
C ASP A 280 -12.44 13.93 -5.34
N PRO A 281 -11.81 14.63 -4.39
CA PRO A 281 -10.56 14.18 -3.76
C PRO A 281 -10.69 12.85 -3.00
N GLU A 282 -11.90 12.44 -2.62
CA GLU A 282 -12.09 11.15 -1.93
C GLU A 282 -11.91 9.95 -2.89
N GLU A 283 -11.91 10.19 -4.20
CA GLU A 283 -11.68 9.16 -5.22
C GLU A 283 -10.18 8.94 -5.51
N GLU A 284 -9.28 9.71 -4.88
CA GLU A 284 -7.84 9.51 -4.99
C GLU A 284 -7.23 8.89 -3.72
N HIS A 285 -6.42 7.86 -3.91
CA HIS A 285 -5.62 7.29 -2.83
C HIS A 285 -4.60 8.32 -2.33
N ASP A 286 -4.40 8.31 -1.01
CA ASP A 286 -3.44 9.17 -0.31
C ASP A 286 -3.80 10.67 -0.34
N CYS A 287 -5.09 11.01 -0.38
CA CYS A 287 -5.57 12.39 -0.40
C CYS A 287 -5.15 13.16 0.88
N PHE A 288 -5.16 12.52 2.04
CA PHE A 288 -4.84 13.16 3.32
C PHE A 288 -3.40 13.72 3.35
N SER A 289 -2.47 13.02 2.70
CA SER A 289 -1.05 13.39 2.66
C SER A 289 -0.64 14.18 1.41
N ASP A 290 -1.54 14.41 0.45
CA ASP A 290 -1.26 14.99 -0.87
C ASP A 290 -0.18 14.18 -1.62
N ASN A 291 -0.23 12.84 -1.51
CA ASN A 291 0.78 11.91 -2.03
C ASN A 291 0.31 11.10 -3.25
N THR A 292 -0.91 11.31 -3.74
CA THR A 292 -1.52 10.58 -4.88
C THR A 292 -0.57 10.42 -6.07
N HIS A 293 0.12 11.49 -6.45
CA HIS A 293 1.02 11.51 -7.60
C HIS A 293 2.20 10.52 -7.45
N ASN A 294 2.71 10.32 -6.23
CA ASN A 294 3.76 9.35 -5.97
C ASN A 294 3.20 7.93 -5.98
N SER A 295 1.99 7.71 -5.45
CA SER A 295 1.35 6.39 -5.50
C SER A 295 1.11 5.94 -6.94
N HIS A 296 0.58 6.81 -7.81
CA HIS A 296 0.51 6.54 -9.24
C HIS A 296 1.88 6.28 -9.89
N PHE A 297 2.91 7.02 -9.49
CA PHE A 297 4.26 6.80 -10.01
C PHE A 297 4.80 5.42 -9.60
N TYR A 298 4.62 5.03 -8.33
CA TYR A 298 5.13 3.77 -7.79
C TYR A 298 4.35 2.56 -8.28
N ASP A 299 3.05 2.67 -8.54
CA ASP A 299 2.27 1.66 -9.28
C ASP A 299 2.91 1.38 -10.66
N VAL A 300 3.16 2.44 -11.44
CA VAL A 300 3.80 2.33 -12.77
C VAL A 300 5.22 1.78 -12.65
N LYS A 301 5.96 2.18 -11.61
CA LYS A 301 7.29 1.65 -11.35
C LYS A 301 7.23 0.15 -11.03
N GLY A 302 6.27 -0.32 -10.23
CA GLY A 302 6.01 -1.74 -9.97
C GLY A 302 5.73 -2.53 -11.25
N ILE A 303 4.83 -2.01 -12.10
CA ILE A 303 4.55 -2.57 -13.44
C ILE A 303 5.83 -2.68 -14.27
N SER A 304 6.65 -1.62 -14.28
CA SER A 304 7.90 -1.59 -15.02
C SER A 304 8.91 -2.59 -14.47
N ASN A 305 9.02 -2.72 -13.15
CA ASN A 305 9.92 -3.66 -12.49
C ASN A 305 9.58 -5.10 -12.85
N VAL A 306 8.29 -5.46 -12.79
CA VAL A 306 7.81 -6.79 -13.17
C VAL A 306 8.01 -7.05 -14.67
N TYR A 307 7.64 -6.11 -15.54
CA TYR A 307 7.77 -6.28 -17.00
C TYR A 307 9.23 -6.44 -17.45
N HIS A 308 10.17 -5.78 -16.77
CA HIS A 308 11.59 -5.87 -17.07
C HIS A 308 12.35 -6.91 -16.24
N GLY A 309 11.70 -7.54 -15.24
CA GLY A 309 12.35 -8.50 -14.34
C GLY A 309 13.48 -7.88 -13.52
N SER A 310 13.30 -6.65 -13.03
CA SER A 310 14.32 -5.93 -12.26
C SER A 310 13.68 -5.08 -11.17
N TYR A 311 14.22 -5.17 -9.96
CA TYR A 311 13.83 -4.35 -8.81
C TYR A 311 15.08 -3.78 -8.14
N GLU A 312 15.03 -2.50 -7.83
CA GLU A 312 16.07 -1.79 -7.07
C GLU A 312 15.57 -1.70 -5.63
N ARG A 313 16.35 -2.28 -4.71
CA ARG A 313 15.98 -2.30 -3.28
C ARG A 313 16.14 -0.92 -2.67
N ILE A 314 15.52 -0.69 -1.52
CA ILE A 314 15.57 0.60 -0.82
C ILE A 314 16.98 1.03 -0.39
N ASP A 315 17.97 0.13 -0.38
CA ASP A 315 19.36 0.40 -0.04
C ASP A 315 20.31 0.65 -1.23
N GLY A 316 19.82 0.53 -2.48
CA GLY A 316 20.54 0.85 -3.72
C GLY A 316 21.26 -0.31 -4.39
#